data_AF-A0A1I0AQD9-F1
#
_entry.id   AF-A0A1I0AQD9-F1
#
_cell.length_a   1.000
_cell.length_b   1.000
_cell.length_c   1.000
_cell.angle_alpha   90.00
_cell.angle_beta   90.00
_cell.angle_gamma   90.00
#
_symmetry.space_group_name_H-M   'P 1'
#
loop_
_entity.id
_entity.type
_entity.pdbx_description
1 polymer ?
#
loop_
_entity_poly.entity_id
_entity_poly.type
_entity_poly.pdbx_seq_one_letter_code
_entity_poly.pdbx_strand_id
1 'polypeptide(L)'
;MEQFKARPRLGFSEAVKLALGRLTDFNSRSRRSEFWWFFLPFCVFSYVLNFVLELFLPLTVTFIISCILSLLALAVTVRRLQDGGHSKWWVFINFAASVVFSAMFVTSGAMEAAQSVNPDVNTIMDFYKSPVAVVSMLVAIVTGLPIIVFCFMDGKKETNRYGESPKYYLEQPAQTAAAE
;
A
#
# COMPACT_ATOMS: atom_id res chain seq x y z
N MET A 1 -17.58 14.13 -28.77
CA MET A 1 -17.00 13.11 -27.88
C MET A 1 -16.13 13.85 -26.88
N GLU A 2 -16.24 13.56 -25.57
CA GLU A 2 -15.39 14.19 -24.56
C GLU A 2 -13.91 13.90 -24.87
N GLN A 3 -13.12 14.95 -25.10
CA GLN A 3 -11.69 14.81 -25.40
C GLN A 3 -10.89 14.86 -24.09
N PHE A 4 -10.47 13.68 -23.61
CA PHE A 4 -9.63 13.57 -22.42
C PHE A 4 -8.15 13.72 -22.78
N LYS A 5 -7.48 14.68 -22.15
CA LYS A 5 -6.02 14.90 -22.29
C LYS A 5 -5.28 14.52 -21.01
N ALA A 6 -4.09 13.93 -21.17
CA ALA A 6 -3.29 13.45 -20.05
C ALA A 6 -2.33 14.52 -19.51
N ARG A 7 -2.30 14.71 -18.19
CA ARG A 7 -1.32 15.55 -17.49
C ARG A 7 0.08 14.92 -17.55
N PRO A 8 1.16 15.73 -17.57
CA PRO A 8 2.54 15.23 -17.53
C PRO A 8 2.77 14.31 -16.33
N ARG A 9 3.74 13.39 -16.44
CA ARG A 9 4.09 12.47 -15.35
C ARG A 9 4.72 13.25 -14.20
N LEU A 10 4.39 12.86 -12.96
CA LEU A 10 5.03 13.43 -11.77
C LEU A 10 6.48 12.96 -11.68
N GLY A 11 7.36 13.87 -11.27
CA GLY A 11 8.72 13.53 -10.87
C GLY A 11 8.77 12.82 -9.52
N PHE A 12 9.92 12.20 -9.20
CA PHE A 12 10.11 11.47 -7.95
C PHE A 12 9.87 12.37 -6.71
N SER A 13 10.52 13.53 -6.64
CA SER A 13 10.40 14.44 -5.49
C SER A 13 8.96 14.94 -5.30
N GLU A 14 8.28 15.27 -6.40
CA GLU A 14 6.87 15.71 -6.36
C GLU A 14 5.95 14.59 -5.86
N ALA A 15 6.14 13.36 -6.35
CA ALA A 15 5.37 12.21 -5.92
C ALA A 15 5.53 11.93 -4.42
N VAL A 16 6.76 11.99 -3.89
CA VAL A 16 7.04 11.78 -2.47
C VAL A 16 6.40 12.88 -1.62
N LYS A 17 6.56 14.15 -2.00
CA LYS A 17 5.92 15.29 -1.30
C LYS A 17 4.40 15.15 -1.28
N LEU A 18 3.81 14.77 -2.41
CA LEU A 18 2.36 14.63 -2.55
C LEU A 18 1.81 13.43 -1.75
N ALA A 19 2.58 12.33 -1.69
CA ALA A 19 2.22 11.16 -0.90
C ALA A 19 2.27 11.45 0.61
N LEU A 20 3.38 12.05 1.08
CA LEU A 20 3.59 12.40 2.49
C LEU A 20 2.73 13.59 2.96
N GLY A 21 2.34 14.50 2.06
CA GLY A 21 1.42 15.59 2.39
C GLY A 21 -0.03 15.13 2.59
N ARG A 22 -0.36 13.89 2.21
CA ARG A 22 -1.72 13.35 2.19
C ARG A 22 -1.78 11.97 2.86
N LEU A 23 -1.23 11.88 4.07
CA LEU A 23 -1.17 10.65 4.87
C LEU A 23 -2.50 10.28 5.53
N THR A 24 -3.38 11.24 5.76
CA THR A 24 -4.70 11.03 6.39
C THR A 24 -5.86 11.17 5.40
N ASP A 25 -5.55 11.43 4.12
CA ASP A 25 -6.54 11.55 3.06
C ASP A 25 -6.84 10.18 2.46
N PHE A 26 -7.99 9.63 2.85
CA PHE A 26 -8.54 8.39 2.32
C PHE A 26 -9.72 8.63 1.38
N ASN A 27 -10.01 9.86 0.93
CA ASN A 27 -11.20 10.13 0.10
C ASN A 27 -10.85 10.69 -1.28
N SER A 28 -9.56 10.82 -1.60
CA SER A 28 -9.11 11.29 -2.92
C SER A 28 -8.53 10.18 -3.79
N ARG A 29 -7.86 10.59 -4.88
CA ARG A 29 -7.31 9.71 -5.91
C ARG A 29 -5.82 9.98 -6.09
N SER A 30 -5.09 8.92 -6.39
CA SER A 30 -3.67 8.98 -6.71
C SER A 30 -3.36 8.26 -8.02
N ARG A 31 -2.66 8.95 -8.91
CA ARG A 31 -2.21 8.38 -10.19
C ARG A 31 -1.09 7.38 -9.97
N ARG A 32 -0.89 6.48 -10.93
CA ARG A 32 0.20 5.47 -10.91
C ARG A 32 1.58 6.05 -10.62
N SER A 33 1.93 7.19 -11.23
CA SER A 33 3.26 7.79 -11.01
C SER A 33 3.44 8.32 -9.59
N GLU A 34 2.38 8.83 -8.95
CA GLU A 34 2.47 9.21 -7.53
C GLU A 34 2.71 7.97 -6.66
N PHE A 35 1.92 6.92 -6.89
CA PHE A 35 1.99 5.67 -6.13
C PHE A 35 3.36 4.99 -6.28
N TRP A 36 3.80 4.68 -7.50
CA TRP A 36 5.00 3.88 -7.71
C TRP A 36 6.31 4.61 -7.36
N TRP A 37 6.38 5.93 -7.56
CA TRP A 37 7.55 6.70 -7.15
C TRP A 37 7.69 6.82 -5.63
N PHE A 38 6.59 6.72 -4.89
CA PHE A 38 6.63 6.66 -3.43
C PHE A 38 6.82 5.22 -2.93
N PHE A 39 6.00 4.28 -3.42
CA PHE A 39 5.86 2.92 -2.87
C PHE A 39 7.13 2.08 -3.02
N LEU A 40 7.79 2.05 -4.18
CA LEU A 40 8.97 1.19 -4.37
C LEU A 40 10.16 1.63 -3.49
N PRO A 41 10.57 2.91 -3.51
CA PRO A 41 11.66 3.35 -2.63
C PRO A 41 11.28 3.21 -1.16
N PHE A 42 10.00 3.41 -0.82
CA PHE A 42 9.49 3.20 0.53
C PHE A 42 9.59 1.73 0.98
N CYS A 43 9.28 0.75 0.11
CA CYS A 43 9.47 -0.67 0.40
C CYS A 43 10.93 -1.02 0.66
N VAL A 44 11.85 -0.53 -0.19
CA VAL A 44 13.29 -0.76 -0.02
C VAL A 44 13.78 -0.13 1.28
N PHE A 45 13.41 1.13 1.53
CA PHE A 45 13.75 1.84 2.77
C PHE A 45 13.24 1.10 4.00
N SER A 46 11.97 0.68 4.00
CA SER A 46 11.35 -0.02 5.13
C SER A 46 12.01 -1.38 5.39
N TYR A 47 12.36 -2.12 4.33
CA TYR A 47 13.04 -3.40 4.46
C TYR A 47 14.46 -3.23 5.04
N VAL A 48 15.26 -2.31 4.49
CA VAL A 48 16.62 -2.04 4.97
C VAL A 48 16.59 -1.53 6.41
N LEU A 49 15.65 -0.63 6.73
CA LEU A 49 15.52 -0.08 8.07
C LEU A 49 15.19 -1.17 9.09
N ASN A 50 14.20 -2.04 8.81
CA ASN A 50 13.88 -3.14 9.74
C ASN A 50 15.04 -4.12 9.89
N PHE A 51 15.69 -4.50 8.79
CA PHE A 51 16.85 -5.38 8.82
C PHE A 51 17.96 -4.83 9.73
N VAL A 52 18.27 -3.53 9.64
CA VAL A 52 19.28 -2.90 10.50
C VAL A 52 18.80 -2.82 11.95
N LEU A 53 17.53 -2.47 12.19
CA LEU A 53 16.99 -2.31 13.54
C LEU A 53 16.91 -3.64 14.30
N GLU A 54 16.60 -4.75 13.63
CA GLU A 54 16.55 -6.10 14.22
C GLU A 54 17.91 -6.56 14.75
N LEU A 55 19.02 -5.96 14.33
CA LEU A 55 20.35 -6.23 14.89
C LEU A 55 20.54 -5.67 16.31
N PHE A 56 19.73 -4.69 16.71
CA PHE A 56 19.92 -3.93 17.96
C PHE A 56 18.67 -3.89 18.85
N LEU A 57 17.48 -4.15 18.30
CA LEU A 57 16.20 -4.02 18.99
C LEU A 57 15.46 -5.37 19.02
N PRO A 58 14.65 -5.62 20.06
CA PRO A 58 13.83 -6.81 20.12
C PRO A 58 12.74 -6.80 19.02
N LEU A 59 12.34 -7.99 18.56
CA LEU A 59 11.36 -8.18 17.48
C LEU A 59 10.02 -7.48 17.73
N THR A 60 9.61 -7.36 18.99
CA THR A 60 8.37 -6.64 19.36
C THR A 60 8.45 -5.15 19.05
N VAL A 61 9.61 -4.52 19.25
CA VAL A 61 9.82 -3.09 18.95
C VAL A 61 9.92 -2.87 17.44
N THR A 62 10.66 -3.72 16.72
CA THR A 62 10.77 -3.62 15.26
C THR A 62 9.42 -3.87 14.57
N PHE A 63 8.58 -4.77 15.12
CA PHE A 63 7.20 -4.96 14.68
C PHE A 63 6.36 -3.69 14.81
N ILE A 64 6.41 -3.00 15.96
CA ILE A 64 5.67 -1.74 16.16
C ILE A 64 6.13 -0.68 15.15
N ILE A 65 7.44 -0.56 14.93
CA ILE A 65 8.01 0.35 13.93
C ILE A 65 7.50 -0.01 12.53
N SER A 66 7.51 -1.29 12.16
CA SER A 66 6.96 -1.80 10.90
C SER A 66 5.48 -1.45 10.71
N CYS A 67 4.67 -1.54 11.75
CA CYS A 67 3.27 -1.11 11.70
C CYS A 67 3.16 0.39 11.41
N ILE A 68 3.93 1.23 12.10
CA ILE A 68 3.94 2.69 11.89
C ILE A 68 4.35 3.03 10.45
N LEU A 69 5.43 2.40 9.94
CA LEU A 69 5.86 2.59 8.56
C LEU A 69 4.75 2.19 7.58
N SER A 70 4.12 1.04 7.79
CA SER A 70 3.05 0.56 6.93
C SER A 70 1.85 1.52 6.87
N LEU A 71 1.56 2.26 7.96
CA LEU A 71 0.54 3.31 7.96
C LEU A 71 0.89 4.47 7.01
N LEU A 72 2.18 4.79 6.82
CA LEU A 72 2.61 5.85 5.90
C LEU A 72 2.30 5.51 4.44
N ALA A 73 2.34 4.21 4.09
CA ALA A 73 1.98 3.73 2.76
C ALA A 73 0.48 3.41 2.58
N LEU A 74 -0.27 3.36 3.68
CA LEU A 74 -1.68 2.95 3.67
C LEU A 74 -2.54 3.91 2.85
N ALA A 75 -2.44 5.22 3.12
CA ALA A 75 -3.28 6.23 2.47
C ALA A 75 -3.04 6.32 0.96
N VAL A 76 -1.78 6.28 0.51
CA VAL A 76 -1.48 6.31 -0.92
C VAL A 76 -1.97 5.05 -1.64
N THR A 77 -1.92 3.89 -0.98
CA THR A 77 -2.46 2.62 -1.52
C THR A 77 -3.98 2.68 -1.64
N VAL A 78 -4.66 3.22 -0.63
CA VAL A 78 -6.11 3.46 -0.65
C VAL A 78 -6.49 4.39 -1.81
N ARG A 79 -5.84 5.56 -1.92
CA ARG A 79 -6.06 6.53 -3.00
C ARG A 79 -5.79 5.94 -4.38
N ARG A 80 -4.83 5.04 -4.46
CA ARG A 80 -4.50 4.34 -5.70
C ARG A 80 -5.60 3.38 -6.14
N LEU A 81 -6.18 2.61 -5.21
CA LEU A 81 -7.33 1.74 -5.49
C LEU A 81 -8.58 2.55 -5.84
N GLN A 82 -8.79 3.68 -5.15
CA GLN A 82 -9.87 4.62 -5.42
C GLN A 82 -9.79 5.24 -6.82
N ASP A 83 -8.59 5.41 -7.37
CA ASP A 83 -8.40 5.87 -8.75
C ASP A 83 -8.98 4.88 -9.78
N GLY A 84 -8.90 3.57 -9.50
CA GLY A 84 -9.58 2.53 -10.28
C GLY A 84 -11.08 2.37 -9.96
N GLY A 85 -11.58 3.06 -8.94
CA GLY A 85 -12.96 2.94 -8.47
C GLY A 85 -13.20 1.77 -7.51
N HIS A 86 -12.15 1.14 -6.99
CA HIS A 86 -12.27 0.04 -6.02
C HIS A 86 -12.59 0.56 -4.61
N SER A 87 -13.05 -0.36 -3.75
CA SER A 87 -13.33 -0.05 -2.34
C SER A 87 -12.04 0.06 -1.52
N LYS A 88 -11.97 1.00 -0.58
CA LYS A 88 -10.84 1.14 0.35
C LYS A 88 -10.69 -0.04 1.31
N TRP A 89 -11.81 -0.72 1.56
CA TRP A 89 -11.88 -1.85 2.47
C TRP A 89 -10.95 -3.00 2.07
N TRP A 90 -10.63 -3.15 0.79
CA TRP A 90 -9.58 -4.08 0.34
C TRP A 90 -8.28 -3.85 1.10
N VAL A 91 -7.81 -2.59 1.16
CA VAL A 91 -6.56 -2.23 1.83
C VAL A 91 -6.67 -2.36 3.35
N PHE A 92 -7.78 -1.91 3.95
CA PHE A 92 -7.93 -1.97 5.41
C PHE A 92 -8.05 -3.40 5.95
N ILE A 93 -8.78 -4.28 5.26
CA ILE A 93 -8.89 -5.70 5.62
C ILE A 93 -7.52 -6.36 5.48
N ASN A 94 -6.80 -6.10 4.38
CA ASN A 94 -5.45 -6.60 4.19
C ASN A 94 -4.51 -6.15 5.32
N PHE A 95 -4.52 -4.85 5.64
CA PHE A 95 -3.68 -4.28 6.68
C PHE A 95 -3.99 -4.90 8.05
N ALA A 96 -5.26 -5.01 8.44
CA ALA A 96 -5.66 -5.62 9.70
C ALA A 96 -5.24 -7.11 9.77
N ALA A 97 -5.46 -7.87 8.70
CA ALA A 97 -5.07 -9.28 8.64
C ALA A 97 -3.54 -9.46 8.73
N SER A 98 -2.78 -8.62 8.02
CA SER A 98 -1.31 -8.61 8.09
C SER A 98 -0.80 -8.26 9.49
N VAL A 99 -1.39 -7.25 10.15
CA VAL A 99 -1.00 -6.87 11.52
C VAL A 99 -1.29 -7.99 12.52
N VAL A 100 -2.46 -8.64 12.44
CA VAL A 100 -2.80 -9.78 13.31
C VAL A 100 -1.83 -10.95 13.09
N PHE A 101 -1.59 -11.32 11.83
CA PHE A 101 -0.66 -12.39 11.49
C PHE A 101 0.75 -12.10 12.01
N SER A 102 1.29 -10.91 11.74
CA SER A 102 2.61 -10.49 12.20
C SER A 102 2.72 -10.42 13.73
N ALA A 103 1.71 -9.88 14.42
CA ALA A 103 1.70 -9.82 15.88
C ALA A 103 1.73 -11.22 16.50
N MET A 104 0.92 -12.16 15.98
CA MET A 104 0.93 -13.54 16.42
C MET A 104 2.27 -14.22 16.12
N PHE A 105 2.85 -13.97 14.93
CA PHE A 105 4.12 -14.58 14.55
C PHE A 105 5.25 -14.16 15.48
N VAL A 106 5.34 -12.86 15.80
CA VAL A 106 6.32 -12.30 16.73
C VAL A 106 6.11 -12.78 18.18
N THR A 107 4.86 -12.89 18.64
CA THR A 107 4.58 -13.29 20.03
C THR A 107 4.65 -14.80 20.27
N SER A 108 4.52 -15.60 19.21
CA SER A 108 4.52 -17.07 19.30
C SER A 108 5.89 -17.70 19.54
N GLY A 109 6.99 -16.95 19.42
CA GLY A 109 8.34 -17.50 19.43
C GLY A 109 8.74 -18.18 18.11
N ALA A 110 7.84 -18.26 17.12
CA ALA A 110 8.09 -18.93 15.86
C ALA A 110 9.19 -18.23 15.02
N MET A 111 9.29 -16.90 15.11
CA MET A 111 10.36 -16.15 14.44
C MET A 111 11.72 -16.47 15.07
N GLU A 112 11.81 -16.45 16.40
CA GLU A 112 13.01 -16.77 17.14
C GLU A 112 13.44 -18.23 16.91
N ALA A 113 12.47 -19.15 16.87
CA ALA A 113 12.71 -20.54 16.52
C ALA A 113 13.28 -20.66 15.09
N ALA A 114 12.71 -19.93 14.11
CA ALA A 114 13.18 -19.94 12.72
C ALA A 114 14.58 -19.35 12.53
N GLN A 115 14.97 -18.37 13.36
CA GLN A 115 16.28 -17.70 13.30
C GLN A 115 17.34 -18.36 14.19
N SER A 116 16.96 -19.34 15.00
CA SER A 116 17.90 -20.06 15.87
C SER A 116 18.85 -20.96 15.08
N VAL A 117 20.04 -21.22 15.64
CA VAL A 117 21.06 -22.08 15.01
C VAL A 117 20.57 -23.51 14.80
N ASN A 118 19.65 -23.97 15.67
CA ASN A 118 18.97 -25.25 15.53
C ASN A 118 17.45 -25.00 15.52
N PRO A 119 16.85 -24.78 14.33
CA PRO A 119 15.45 -24.40 14.23
C PRO A 119 14.52 -25.45 14.84
N ASP A 120 13.74 -25.04 15.85
CA ASP A 120 12.67 -25.87 16.37
C ASP A 120 11.46 -25.82 15.43
N VAL A 121 11.43 -26.80 14.54
CA VAL A 121 10.34 -26.97 13.56
C VAL A 121 9.00 -27.15 14.26
N ASN A 122 8.93 -27.72 15.48
CA ASN A 122 7.65 -27.96 16.15
C ASN A 122 6.98 -26.64 16.52
N THR A 123 7.71 -25.70 17.12
CA THR A 123 7.18 -24.37 17.46
C THR A 123 6.67 -23.62 16.22
N ILE A 124 7.40 -23.69 15.10
CA ILE A 124 7.00 -23.08 13.83
C ILE A 124 5.72 -23.75 13.30
N MET A 125 5.67 -25.07 13.31
CA MET A 125 4.50 -25.82 12.82
C MET A 125 3.28 -25.62 13.71
N ASP A 126 3.45 -25.51 15.03
CA ASP A 126 2.37 -25.25 15.97
C ASP A 126 1.76 -23.86 15.77
N PHE A 127 2.57 -22.87 15.41
CA PHE A 127 2.05 -21.57 14.96
C PHE A 127 1.10 -21.72 13.75
N TYR A 128 1.51 -22.47 12.72
CA TYR A 128 0.68 -22.69 11.54
C TYR A 128 -0.52 -23.63 11.78
N LYS A 129 -0.59 -24.33 12.90
CA LYS A 129 -1.81 -25.05 13.31
C LYS A 129 -2.85 -24.13 13.96
N SER A 130 -2.45 -22.93 14.40
CA SER A 130 -3.37 -21.96 14.99
C SER A 130 -4.41 -21.50 13.96
N PRO A 131 -5.72 -21.71 14.21
CA PRO A 131 -6.76 -21.30 13.27
C PRO A 131 -6.72 -19.79 12.96
N VAL A 132 -6.38 -18.97 13.95
CA VAL A 132 -6.34 -17.50 13.79
C VAL A 132 -5.15 -17.08 12.92
N ALA A 133 -3.99 -17.71 13.08
CA ALA A 133 -2.82 -17.44 12.24
C ALA A 133 -3.09 -17.84 10.78
N VAL A 134 -3.68 -19.00 10.55
CA VAL A 134 -4.00 -19.48 9.19
C VAL A 134 -5.04 -18.59 8.54
N VAL A 135 -6.13 -18.27 9.23
CA VAL A 135 -7.20 -17.42 8.67
C VAL A 135 -6.67 -16.02 8.35
N SER A 136 -5.90 -15.40 9.25
CA SER A 136 -5.31 -14.08 9.00
C SER A 136 -4.32 -14.09 7.83
N MET A 137 -3.48 -15.13 7.73
CA MET A 137 -2.59 -15.33 6.58
C MET A 137 -3.37 -15.46 5.27
N LEU A 138 -4.40 -16.30 5.23
CA LEU A 138 -5.21 -16.52 4.03
C LEU A 138 -5.95 -15.25 3.62
N VAL A 139 -6.55 -14.52 4.57
CA VAL A 139 -7.19 -13.23 4.28
C VAL A 139 -6.18 -12.26 3.68
N ALA A 140 -4.98 -12.12 4.28
CA ALA A 140 -3.94 -11.25 3.77
C ALA A 140 -3.50 -11.61 2.34
N ILE A 141 -3.39 -12.91 2.01
CA ILE A 141 -3.03 -13.35 0.65
C ILE A 141 -4.18 -13.06 -0.33
N VAL A 142 -5.41 -13.41 0.04
CA VAL A 142 -6.61 -13.25 -0.80
C VAL A 142 -6.90 -11.78 -1.09
N THR A 143 -6.62 -10.87 -0.15
CA THR A 143 -6.76 -9.42 -0.39
C THR A 143 -5.52 -8.82 -1.04
N GLY A 144 -4.32 -9.28 -0.69
CA GLY A 144 -3.05 -8.70 -1.13
C GLY A 144 -2.80 -8.85 -2.62
N LEU A 145 -3.07 -10.04 -3.18
CA LEU A 145 -2.86 -10.28 -4.61
C LEU A 145 -3.73 -9.36 -5.49
N PRO A 146 -5.05 -9.25 -5.29
CA PRO A 146 -5.88 -8.27 -6.01
C PRO A 146 -5.44 -6.82 -5.82
N ILE A 147 -5.03 -6.41 -4.61
CA ILE A 147 -4.55 -5.04 -4.37
C ILE A 147 -3.36 -4.72 -5.27
N ILE A 148 -2.39 -5.63 -5.39
CA ILE A 148 -1.23 -5.45 -6.27
C ILE A 148 -1.70 -5.29 -7.72
N VAL A 149 -2.59 -6.16 -8.20
CA VAL A 149 -3.15 -6.06 -9.55
C VAL A 149 -3.84 -4.71 -9.78
N PHE A 150 -4.69 -4.27 -8.84
CA PHE A 150 -5.37 -2.97 -8.92
C PHE A 150 -4.39 -1.79 -8.94
N CYS A 151 -3.26 -1.88 -8.23
CA CYS A 151 -2.19 -0.89 -8.26
C CYS A 151 -1.47 -0.79 -9.62
N PHE A 152 -1.52 -1.83 -10.46
CA PHE A 152 -1.02 -1.81 -11.84
C PHE A 152 -2.06 -1.35 -12.87
N MET A 153 -3.38 -1.51 -12.63
CA MET A 153 -4.46 -1.14 -13.56
C MET A 153 -4.56 0.37 -13.81
N ASP A 154 -5.18 0.86 -14.89
CA ASP A 154 -5.22 2.33 -15.13
C ASP A 154 -6.40 2.94 -14.37
N GLY A 155 -6.25 4.20 -13.95
CA GLY A 155 -7.33 4.92 -13.30
C GLY A 155 -8.49 5.22 -14.24
N LYS A 156 -9.68 5.42 -13.68
CA LYS A 156 -10.84 5.88 -14.45
C LYS A 156 -10.58 7.28 -15.04
N LYS A 157 -10.94 7.48 -16.31
CA LYS A 157 -10.77 8.79 -17.00
C LYS A 157 -11.76 9.82 -16.47
N GLU A 158 -12.99 9.40 -16.26
CA GLU A 158 -14.08 10.21 -15.74
C GLU A 158 -13.91 10.50 -14.24
N THR A 159 -14.69 11.48 -13.78
CA THR A 159 -14.89 11.71 -12.35
C THR A 159 -15.54 10.50 -11.71
N ASN A 160 -15.09 10.12 -10.53
CA ASN A 160 -15.73 9.07 -9.74
C ASN A 160 -16.12 9.64 -8.36
N ARG A 161 -16.69 8.79 -7.49
CA ARG A 161 -17.10 9.20 -6.13
C ARG A 161 -15.99 9.79 -5.23
N TYR A 162 -14.73 9.71 -5.66
CA TYR A 162 -13.54 10.21 -4.97
C TYR A 162 -12.91 11.44 -5.67
N GLY A 163 -13.62 12.01 -6.65
CA GLY A 163 -13.25 13.24 -7.34
C GLY A 163 -12.68 13.03 -8.74
N GLU A 164 -12.11 14.11 -9.27
CA GLU A 164 -11.56 14.20 -10.63
C GLU A 164 -10.34 13.31 -10.84
N SER A 165 -10.10 12.95 -12.10
CA SER A 165 -8.94 12.13 -12.45
C SER A 165 -7.63 12.90 -12.22
N PRO A 166 -6.67 12.36 -11.46
CA PRO A 166 -5.35 12.99 -11.29
C PRO A 166 -4.49 12.92 -12.57
N LYS A 167 -4.90 12.11 -13.56
CA LYS A 167 -4.20 11.92 -14.84
C LYS A 167 -4.89 12.63 -15.99
N TYR A 168 -6.22 12.59 -16.07
CA TYR A 168 -6.96 13.11 -17.21
C TYR A 168 -7.77 14.35 -16.85
N TYR A 169 -7.88 15.29 -17.78
CA TYR A 169 -8.81 16.41 -17.68
C TYR A 169 -9.60 16.55 -18.98
N LEU A 170 -10.80 17.13 -18.87
CA LEU A 170 -11.63 17.46 -20.02
C LEU A 170 -11.06 18.71 -20.69
N GLU A 171 -10.67 18.58 -21.96
CA GLU A 171 -10.33 19.74 -22.78
C GLU A 171 -11.65 20.45 -23.09
N GLN A 172 -11.86 21.64 -22.50
CA GLN A 172 -12.99 22.47 -22.91
C GLN A 172 -12.83 22.75 -24.40
N PRO A 173 -13.90 22.62 -25.22
CA PRO A 173 -13.83 23.05 -26.60
C PRO A 173 -13.35 24.50 -26.58
N ALA A 174 -12.18 24.75 -27.15
CA ALA A 174 -11.66 26.09 -27.25
C ALA A 174 -12.73 26.98 -27.87
N GLN A 175 -12.69 28.26 -27.52
CA GLN A 175 -13.35 29.34 -28.24
C GLN A 175 -12.87 29.34 -29.71
N THR A 176 -13.32 28.38 -30.53
CA THR A 176 -12.80 28.12 -31.88
C THR A 176 -13.18 29.20 -32.91
N ALA A 177 -13.58 30.42 -32.51
CA ALA A 177 -14.16 31.40 -33.43
C ALA A 177 -14.04 32.88 -33.02
N ALA A 178 -13.02 33.31 -32.25
CA ALA A 178 -12.88 34.73 -31.86
C ALA A 178 -11.59 35.43 -32.34
N ALA A 179 -10.79 34.80 -33.20
CA ALA A 179 -9.58 35.42 -33.73
C ALA A 179 -9.21 34.93 -35.15
N GLU A 180 -10.21 34.65 -35.99
CA GLU A 180 -10.05 34.63 -37.45
C GLU A 180 -10.90 35.73 -38.07
#